data_AF-A0A733BWR8-F1
#
_entry.id   AF-A0A733BWR8-F1
#
_cell.length_a   1.000
_cell.length_b   1.000
_cell.length_c   1.000
_cell.angle_alpha   90.00
_cell.angle_beta   90.00
_cell.angle_gamma   90.00
#
_symmetry.space_group_name_H-M   'P 1'
#
loop_
_entity.id
_entity.type
_entity.pdbx_description
1 polymer ?
#
loop_
_entity_poly.entity_id
_entity_poly.type
_entity_poly.pdbx_seq_one_letter_code
_entity_poly.pdbx_strand_id
1 'polypeptide(L)' 'MSNYCFYSQDALALAQSAGVDVIINSYAEQHKKQTYILCRPLS' A
#
# COMPACT_ATOMS: atom_id res chain seq x y z
N MET A 1 15.39 6.70 3.27
CA MET A 1 14.31 7.14 4.17
C MET A 1 13.35 5.98 4.30
N SER A 2 13.05 5.54 5.52
CA SER A 2 12.24 4.34 5.76
C SER A 2 10.85 4.51 5.15
N ASN A 3 10.48 3.63 4.21
CA ASN A 3 9.14 3.63 3.62
C ASN A 3 8.11 3.37 4.74
N TYR A 4 7.08 4.20 4.82
CA TYR A 4 5.95 4.00 5.74
C TYR A 4 4.90 3.05 5.16
N CYS A 5 5.06 2.62 3.92
CA CYS A 5 4.10 1.77 3.22
C CYS A 5 4.77 0.51 2.66
N PHE A 6 4.20 -0.65 2.97
CA PHE A 6 4.70 -1.96 2.55
C PHE A 6 3.57 -2.76 1.90
N TYR A 7 3.84 -3.25 0.69
CA TYR A 7 2.88 -4.02 -0.11
C TYR A 7 3.38 -5.44 -0.28
N SER A 8 2.48 -6.43 -0.25
CA SER A 8 2.77 -7.73 -0.87
C SER A 8 2.87 -7.58 -2.40
N GLN A 9 3.57 -8.48 -3.08
CA GLN A 9 3.75 -8.41 -4.54
C GLN A 9 2.43 -8.26 -5.30
N ASP A 10 1.44 -9.09 -4.97
CA ASP A 10 0.12 -9.06 -5.61
C ASP A 10 -0.65 -7.78 -5.28
N ALA A 11 -0.52 -7.29 -4.04
CA ALA A 11 -1.19 -6.08 -3.58
C ALA A 11 -0.64 -4.83 -4.25
N LEU A 12 0.67 -4.77 -4.50
CA LEU A 12 1.27 -3.64 -5.22
C LEU A 12 0.75 -3.57 -6.65
N ALA A 13 0.74 -4.70 -7.35
CA ALA A 13 0.26 -4.78 -8.73
C ALA A 13 -1.22 -4.35 -8.85
N LEU A 14 -2.06 -4.78 -7.90
CA LEU A 14 -3.47 -4.38 -7.83
C LEU A 14 -3.65 -2.92 -7.41
N ALA A 15 -2.85 -2.42 -6.48
CA ALA A 15 -2.92 -1.03 -6.05
C ALA A 15 -2.50 -0.07 -7.17
N GLN A 16 -1.46 -0.41 -7.93
CA GLN A 16 -0.99 0.35 -9.08
C GLN A 16 -1.98 0.30 -10.24
N SER A 17 -2.56 -0.88 -10.53
CA SER A 17 -3.55 -0.99 -11.62
C SER A 17 -4.83 -0.19 -11.35
N ALA A 18 -5.20 -0.04 -10.08
CA ALA A 18 -6.33 0.79 -9.65
C ALA A 18 -5.95 2.23 -9.28
N GLY A 19 -4.67 2.62 -9.36
CA GLY A 19 -4.17 3.96 -9.02
C GLY A 19 -4.36 4.40 -7.56
N VAL A 20 -4.57 3.44 -6.65
CA VAL A 20 -4.81 3.69 -5.21
C VAL A 20 -3.52 3.70 -4.40
N ASP A 21 -2.41 3.21 -4.96
CA ASP A 21 -1.08 3.24 -4.34
C ASP A 21 -0.64 4.66 -3.97
N VAL A 22 -0.92 5.64 -4.83
CA VAL A 22 -0.62 7.07 -4.58
C VAL A 22 -1.36 7.58 -3.34
N ILE A 23 -2.63 7.21 -3.19
CA ILE A 23 -3.48 7.64 -2.06
C ILE A 23 -2.97 7.00 -0.77
N ILE A 24 -2.68 5.70 -0.80
CA ILE A 24 -2.22 4.96 0.38
C ILE A 24 -0.84 5.44 0.82
N ASN A 25 0.08 5.69 -0.13
CA ASN A 25 1.39 6.25 0.16
C ASN A 25 1.29 7.65 0.77
N SER A 26 0.48 8.53 0.17
CA SER A 26 0.25 9.89 0.67
C SER A 26 -0.30 9.87 2.10
N TYR A 27 -1.25 8.97 2.38
CA TYR A 27 -1.80 8.79 3.71
C TYR A 27 -0.76 8.28 4.71
N ALA A 28 0.03 7.26 4.33
CA ALA A 28 1.07 6.69 5.18
C ALA A 28 2.15 7.72 5.55
N GLU A 29 2.56 8.56 4.59
CA GLU A 29 3.53 9.63 4.81
C GLU A 29 2.96 10.77 5.67
N GLN A 30 1.75 11.25 5.37
CA GLN A 30 1.11 12.33 6.13
C GLN A 30 0.96 11.97 7.62
N HIS A 31 0.60 10.72 7.90
CA HIS A 31 0.38 10.25 9.26
C HIS A 31 1.63 9.61 9.90
N LYS A 32 2.73 9.45 9.13
CA LYS A 32 3.94 8.72 9.56
C LYS A 32 3.63 7.34 10.15
N LYS A 33 2.62 6.67 9.60
CA LYS A 33 2.13 5.37 10.08
C LYS A 33 2.64 4.26 9.18
N GLN A 34 3.26 3.25 9.79
CA GLN A 34 3.57 2.01 9.08
C GLN A 34 2.27 1.34 8.63
N THR A 35 2.11 1.20 7.32
CA THR A 35 0.92 0.70 6.66
C THR A 35 1.32 -0.54 5.86
N TYR A 36 0.67 -1.67 6.13
CA TYR A 36 0.92 -2.94 5.44
C TYR A 36 -0.30 -3.30 4.61
N ILE A 37 -0.12 -3.46 3.30
CA ILE A 37 -1.19 -3.83 2.38
C ILE A 37 -0.94 -5.27 1.92
N LEU A 38 -1.92 -6.11 2.23
CA LEU A 38 -1.90 -7.54 1.97
C LEU A 38 -3.09 -7.90 1.09
N CYS A 39 -2.85 -8.63 0.00
CA CYS A 39 -3.93 -9.28 -0.72
C CYS A 39 -4.39 -10.50 0.06
N ARG A 40 -5.58 -10.44 0.65
CA ARG A 40 -6.25 -11.63 1.15
C ARG A 40 -6.85 -12.38 -0.06
N PRO A 41 -6.67 -13.70 -0.16
CA PRO A 41 -7.47 -14.48 -1.10
C PRO A 41 -8.94 -14.29 -0.72
N LEU A 42 -9.76 -13.89 -1.70
CA LEU A 42 -11.21 -13.99 -1.59
C LEU A 42 -11.52 -15.49 -1.60
N SER A 43 -11.68 -16.03 -0.40
CA SER A 43 -12.11 -17.42 -0.13
C SER A 43 -13.35 -17.79 -0.93
#